data_AF-A0A0B4JCY7-F1
#
_entry.id   AF-A0A0B4JCY7-F1
#
_cell.length_a   1.000
_cell.length_b   1.000
_cell.length_c   1.000
_cell.angle_alpha   90.00
_cell.angle_beta   90.00
_cell.angle_gamma   90.00
#
_symmetry.space_group_name_H-M   'P 1'
#
loop_
_entity.id
_entity.type
_entity.pdbx_description
1 polymer ?
#
loop_
_entity_poly.entity_id
_entity_poly.type
_entity_poly.pdbx_seq_one_letter_code
_entity_poly.pdbx_strand_id
1 'polypeptide(L)'
;NSKIAQYVRSNRGTDLVYHEGNTYTPNEKLREGQKSRDWKCSMYHKAKCRARLVTRITGGGDIIHVTSNLHTHPTMYTTQKTDISVVDQKLCLERNPLCVNTRSIKM
;
A
#
# COMPACT_ATOMS: atom_id res chain seq x y z
N ASN A 1 -12.91 13.00 -3.69
CA ASN A 1 -12.13 13.12 -2.44
C ASN A 1 -10.72 12.60 -2.65
N SER A 2 -9.73 13.48 -2.65
CA SER A 2 -8.32 13.12 -2.65
C SER A 2 -7.93 12.58 -1.27
N LYS A 3 -7.36 11.38 -1.19
CA LYS A 3 -6.89 10.79 0.09
C LYS A 3 -5.40 11.03 0.25
N ILE A 4 -4.96 11.42 1.44
CA ILE A 4 -3.53 11.51 1.78
C ILE A 4 -2.98 10.09 1.98
N ALA A 5 -1.77 9.85 1.50
CA ALA A 5 -1.09 8.57 1.60
C ALA A 5 -0.65 8.32 3.04
N GLN A 6 -1.03 7.16 3.55
CA GLN A 6 -0.54 6.64 4.82
C GLN A 6 0.59 5.67 4.54
N TYR A 7 1.72 5.86 5.20
CA TYR A 7 2.89 5.03 5.00
C TYR A 7 3.04 3.99 6.10
N VAL A 8 3.39 2.77 5.69
CA VAL A 8 3.67 1.64 6.59
C VAL A 8 5.06 1.13 6.26
N ARG A 9 5.92 1.08 7.29
CA ARG A 9 7.27 0.56 7.16
C ARG A 9 7.24 -0.96 7.04
N SER A 10 7.82 -1.52 5.98
CA SER A 10 8.08 -2.96 5.90
C SER A 10 9.29 -3.37 6.76
N ASN A 11 9.38 -4.65 7.12
CA ASN A 11 10.52 -5.20 7.85
C ASN A 11 11.88 -5.02 7.12
N ARG A 12 11.86 -4.79 5.80
CA ARG A 12 13.06 -4.52 4.99
C ARG A 12 13.40 -3.03 4.90
N GLY A 13 12.66 -2.16 5.59
CA GLY A 13 12.87 -0.72 5.52
C GLY A 13 12.42 -0.09 4.20
N THR A 14 11.49 -0.72 3.47
CA THR A 14 10.77 -0.07 2.36
C THR A 14 9.45 0.49 2.87
N ASP A 15 9.15 1.74 2.55
CA ASP A 15 7.86 2.34 2.85
C ASP A 15 6.80 1.87 1.85
N LEU A 16 5.66 1.47 2.39
CA LEU A 16 4.51 0.99 1.64
C LEU A 16 3.37 1.99 1.82
N VAL A 17 2.64 2.29 0.74
CA VAL A 17 1.39 3.06 0.86
C VAL A 17 0.30 2.11 1.32
N TYR A 18 -0.38 2.45 2.40
CA TYR A 18 -1.61 1.79 2.82
C TYR A 18 -2.83 2.52 2.21
N HIS A 19 -3.74 1.74 1.62
CA HIS A 19 -4.99 2.24 1.06
C HIS A 19 -6.04 1.12 1.04
N GLU A 20 -7.22 1.38 1.60
CA GLU A 20 -8.41 0.51 1.51
C GLU A 20 -8.14 -0.96 1.88
N GLY A 21 -7.52 -1.19 3.04
CA GLY A 21 -7.22 -2.54 3.52
C GLY A 21 -6.03 -3.20 2.82
N ASN A 22 -5.39 -2.52 1.87
CA ASN A 22 -4.28 -3.05 1.08
C ASN A 22 -3.03 -2.20 1.25
N THR A 23 -1.87 -2.82 1.02
CA THR A 23 -0.59 -2.09 0.92
C THR A 23 -0.08 -2.14 -0.50
N TYR A 24 0.65 -1.09 -0.87
CA TYR A 24 1.24 -0.93 -2.17
C TYR A 24 2.73 -0.67 -2.00
N THR A 25 3.53 -1.44 -2.72
CA THR A 25 4.98 -1.33 -2.78
C THR A 25 5.36 -0.43 -3.96
N PRO A 26 6.39 0.41 -3.82
CA PRO A 26 6.80 1.26 -4.92
C PRO A 26 7.21 0.42 -6.13
N ASN A 27 6.77 0.83 -7.31
CA ASN A 27 7.12 0.15 -8.55
C ASN A 27 8.56 0.48 -8.98
N GLU A 28 9.01 1.69 -8.67
CA GLU A 28 10.36 2.18 -8.98
C GLU A 28 10.98 2.97 -7.81
N LYS A 29 12.30 3.22 -7.92
CA LYS A 29 13.02 4.12 -7.02
C LYS A 29 12.61 5.56 -7.33
N LEU A 30 12.44 6.37 -6.28
CA LEU A 30 12.17 7.79 -6.43
C LEU A 30 13.42 8.47 -7.00
N ARG A 31 13.25 9.21 -8.10
CA ARG A 31 14.31 10.01 -8.72
C ARG A 31 14.22 11.46 -8.23
N GLU A 32 15.34 12.16 -8.27
CA GLU A 32 15.36 13.59 -7.96
C GLU A 32 14.45 14.37 -8.92
N GLY A 33 13.69 15.33 -8.39
CA GLY A 33 12.73 16.12 -9.16
C GLY A 33 11.43 15.40 -9.56
N GLN A 34 11.28 14.11 -9.23
CA GLN A 34 10.08 13.35 -9.54
C GLN A 34 8.88 13.85 -8.69
N LYS A 35 7.79 14.25 -9.36
CA LYS A 35 6.60 14.82 -8.71
C LYS A 35 5.53 13.79 -8.34
N SER A 36 5.68 12.56 -8.81
CA SER A 36 4.72 11.49 -8.58
C SER A 36 5.38 10.13 -8.61
N ARG A 37 4.86 9.18 -7.83
CA ARG A 37 5.43 7.83 -7.71
C ARG A 37 4.37 6.77 -8.01
N ASP A 38 4.74 5.76 -8.80
CA ASP A 38 3.88 4.62 -9.12
C ASP A 38 4.05 3.48 -8.08
N TRP A 39 2.93 2.84 -7.74
CA TRP A 39 2.85 1.81 -6.72
C TRP A 39 2.07 0.60 -7.23
N LYS A 40 2.59 -0.60 -6.98
CA LYS A 40 1.87 -1.87 -7.17
C LYS A 40 1.34 -2.40 -5.87
N CYS A 41 0.19 -3.06 -5.91
CA CYS A 41 -0.27 -3.88 -4.80
C CYS A 41 0.86 -4.82 -4.32
N SER A 42 1.05 -4.95 -3.00
CA SER A 42 2.04 -5.84 -2.40
C SER A 42 1.80 -7.33 -2.74
N MET A 43 0.58 -7.68 -3.15
CA MET A 43 0.20 -9.02 -3.64
C MET A 43 0.38 -9.19 -5.16
N TYR A 44 1.05 -8.24 -5.86
CA TYR A 44 1.25 -8.29 -7.31
C TYR A 44 1.80 -9.63 -7.81
N HIS A 45 2.86 -10.13 -7.18
CA HIS A 45 3.46 -11.41 -7.58
C HIS A 45 2.70 -12.62 -7.01
N LYS A 46 2.14 -12.49 -5.80
CA LYS A 46 1.57 -13.59 -5.02
C LYS A 46 0.16 -13.98 -5.47
N ALA A 47 -0.66 -12.99 -5.81
CA ALA A 47 -2.05 -13.18 -6.27
C ALA A 47 -2.25 -12.73 -7.72
N LYS A 48 -1.17 -12.45 -8.46
CA LYS A 48 -1.21 -11.84 -9.82
C LYS A 48 -2.02 -10.53 -9.86
N CYS A 49 -2.10 -9.83 -8.73
CA CYS A 49 -2.90 -8.63 -8.57
C CYS A 49 -2.36 -7.49 -9.42
N ARG A 50 -3.24 -6.81 -10.16
CA ARG A 50 -2.87 -5.68 -11.02
C ARG A 50 -3.33 -4.32 -10.50
N ALA A 51 -3.79 -4.25 -9.24
CA ALA A 51 -4.13 -2.97 -8.61
C ALA A 51 -2.89 -2.04 -8.51
N ARG A 52 -3.12 -0.76 -8.79
CA ARG A 52 -2.11 0.29 -8.94
C ARG A 52 -2.57 1.60 -8.32
N LEU A 53 -1.62 2.32 -7.75
CA LEU A 53 -1.79 3.70 -7.28
C LEU A 53 -0.68 4.56 -7.85
N VAL A 54 -0.95 5.84 -7.98
CA VAL A 54 0.06 6.89 -8.13
C VAL A 54 -0.07 7.82 -6.94
N THR A 55 1.02 8.14 -6.26
CA THR A 55 1.04 9.26 -5.32
C THR A 55 1.59 10.49 -6.00
N ARG A 56 0.98 11.66 -5.77
CA ARG A 56 1.55 12.95 -6.13
C ARG A 56 2.19 13.58 -4.90
N ILE A 57 3.46 13.94 -5.02
CA ILE A 57 4.23 14.53 -3.93
C ILE A 57 3.82 15.99 -3.78
N THR A 58 3.40 16.37 -2.56
CA THR A 58 3.03 17.74 -2.22
C THR A 58 3.63 18.13 -0.87
N GLY A 59 3.73 19.43 -0.58
CA GLY A 59 4.28 19.91 0.70
C GLY A 59 3.47 19.50 1.93
N GLY A 60 2.18 19.17 1.77
CA GLY A 60 1.29 18.74 2.86
C GLY A 60 1.14 17.22 3.00
N GLY A 61 1.91 16.44 2.25
CA GLY A 61 1.80 14.99 2.17
C GLY A 61 1.42 14.50 0.78
N ASP A 62 1.60 13.20 0.58
CA ASP A 62 1.41 12.58 -0.72
C ASP A 62 -0.07 12.32 -0.99
N ILE A 63 -0.57 12.75 -2.14
CA ILE A 63 -1.98 12.53 -2.52
C ILE A 63 -2.10 11.26 -3.34
N ILE A 64 -2.94 10.32 -2.91
CA ILE A 64 -3.22 9.09 -3.65
C ILE A 64 -4.18 9.37 -4.82
N HIS A 65 -3.79 8.86 -5.98
CA HIS A 65 -4.64 8.68 -7.15
C HIS A 65 -4.67 7.18 -7.50
N VAL A 66 -5.87 6.57 -7.46
CA VAL A 66 -6.03 5.15 -7.75
C VAL A 66 -6.13 4.96 -9.27
N THR A 67 -5.14 4.30 -9.87
CA THR A 67 -5.12 4.02 -11.32
C THR A 67 -5.73 2.67 -11.66
N SER A 68 -5.69 1.71 -10.73
CA SER A 68 -6.43 0.45 -10.83
C SER A 68 -6.81 -0.05 -9.43
N ASN A 69 -8.11 -0.19 -9.16
CA ASN A 69 -8.64 -0.66 -7.88
C ASN A 69 -9.02 -2.14 -7.87
N LEU A 70 -8.81 -2.87 -8.97
CA LEU A 70 -9.21 -4.27 -9.07
C LEU A 70 -8.19 -5.20 -8.38
N HIS A 71 -8.60 -5.77 -7.26
CA HIS A 71 -7.83 -6.78 -6.52
C HIS A 71 -8.28 -8.19 -6.87
N THR A 72 -7.31 -9.11 -6.93
CA THR A 72 -7.52 -10.56 -7.15
C THR A 72 -7.32 -11.35 -5.85
N HIS A 73 -7.40 -10.67 -4.72
CA HIS A 73 -7.26 -11.23 -3.38
C HIS A 73 -8.13 -10.42 -2.41
N PRO A 74 -8.53 -11.01 -1.26
CA PRO A 74 -9.16 -10.25 -0.18
C PRO A 74 -8.23 -9.14 0.33
N THR A 75 -8.79 -8.15 1.02
CA THR A 75 -7.99 -7.10 1.66
C THR A 75 -6.91 -7.69 2.55
N MET A 76 -5.69 -7.14 2.53
CA MET A 76 -4.57 -7.64 3.35
C MET A 76 -4.74 -7.37 4.84
N TYR A 77 -5.50 -6.33 5.20
CA TYR A 77 -5.70 -5.89 6.58
C TYR A 77 -7.19 -5.63 6.82
N THR A 78 -7.66 -6.03 8.00
CA THR A 78 -9.08 -5.93 8.40
C THR A 78 -9.39 -4.59 9.04
N THR A 79 -8.47 -4.09 9.87
CA THR A 79 -8.72 -2.91 10.72
C THR A 79 -7.50 -1.99 10.73
N GLN A 80 -7.76 -0.68 10.71
CA GLN A 80 -6.78 0.34 11.05
C GLN A 80 -7.09 0.84 12.46
N LYS A 81 -6.17 0.65 13.40
CA LYS A 81 -6.23 1.36 14.67
C LYS A 81 -5.30 2.57 14.56
N THR A 82 -5.88 3.74 14.36
CA THR A 82 -5.18 5.01 14.59
C THR A 82 -5.14 5.23 16.09
N ASP A 83 -4.06 4.81 16.73
CA ASP A 83 -3.79 5.22 18.11
C ASP A 83 -3.37 6.69 18.06
N ILE A 84 -4.24 7.59 18.55
CA ILE A 84 -4.00 9.04 18.60
C ILE A 84 -3.12 9.35 19.82
N SER A 85 -2.03 8.61 19.99
CA SER A 85 -0.98 8.95 20.93
C SER A 85 0.05 9.83 20.20
N VAL A 86 -0.01 11.11 20.52
CA VAL A 86 0.90 12.15 20.03
C VAL A 86 2.35 11.70 20.28
N VAL A 87 3.08 11.42 19.19
CA VAL A 87 4.54 11.61 18.93
C VAL A 87 5.02 10.65 17.84
N ASP A 88 4.40 9.49 17.62
CA ASP A 88 4.79 8.57 16.56
C ASP A 88 3.55 7.88 15.97
N GLN A 89 3.03 8.39 14.84
CA GLN A 89 1.84 7.86 14.17
C GLN A 89 2.11 6.46 13.60
N LYS A 90 2.16 5.45 14.47
CA LYS A 90 2.32 4.06 14.07
C LYS A 90 0.95 3.51 13.70
N LEU A 91 0.72 3.32 12.40
CA LEU A 91 -0.45 2.57 11.94
C LEU A 91 -0.34 1.11 12.41
N CYS A 92 -1.16 0.75 13.40
CA CYS A 92 -1.35 -0.63 13.83
C CYS A 92 -2.34 -1.31 12.88
N LEU A 93 -1.82 -2.17 11.99
CA LEU A 93 -2.61 -2.91 11.02
C LEU A 93 -2.74 -4.38 11.41
N GLU A 94 -3.97 -4.86 11.52
CA GLU A 94 -4.26 -6.27 11.77
C GLU A 94 -4.36 -7.04 10.45
N ARG A 95 -3.56 -8.09 10.27
CA ARG A 95 -3.55 -8.88 9.03
C ARG A 95 -4.83 -9.68 8.87
N ASN A 96 -5.43 -9.61 7.68
CA ASN A 96 -6.56 -10.44 7.31
C ASN A 96 -6.12 -11.91 7.13
N PRO A 97 -6.67 -12.86 7.93
CA PRO A 97 -6.30 -14.27 7.82
C PRO A 97 -6.71 -14.89 6.47
N LEU A 98 -7.69 -14.30 5.76
CA LEU A 98 -8.15 -14.77 4.45
C LEU A 98 -7.20 -14.37 3.31
N CYS A 99 -6.33 -13.38 3.52
CA CYS A 99 -5.37 -12.93 2.51
C CYS A 99 -4.11 -13.80 2.54
N VAL A 100 -4.25 -15.07 2.14
CA VAL A 100 -3.14 -16.02 2.04
C VAL A 100 -2.50 -16.01 0.66
N ASN A 101 -1.24 -16.46 0.58
CA ASN A 101 -0.56 -16.60 -0.70
C ASN A 101 -1.20 -17.76 -1.48
N THR A 102 -1.88 -17.48 -2.57
CA THR A 102 -2.23 -18.50 -3.57
C THR A 102 -0.98 -18.87 -4.35
N ARG A 103 -0.08 -19.67 -3.77
CA ARG A 103 0.91 -20.37 -4.59
C ARG A 103 0.11 -21.32 -5.46
N SER A 104 0.05 -21.06 -6.77
CA SER A 104 -0.40 -22.07 -7.73
C SER A 104 0.38 -23.34 -7.44
N ILE A 105 -0.31 -24.40 -7.02
CA ILE A 105 0.25 -25.75 -7.07
C ILE A 105 0.58 -25.94 -8.55
N LYS A 106 1.87 -26.01 -8.89
CA LYS A 106 2.27 -26.52 -10.20
C LYS A 106 1.77 -27.97 -10.23
N MET A 107 0.72 -28.22 -11.00
CA MET A 107 0.47 -29.56 -11.53
C MET A 107 1.54 -29.88 -12.57
#